data_AF-A0A229Y479-F1
#
_entry.id   AF-A0A229Y479-F1
#
_cell.length_a   1.000
_cell.length_b   1.000
_cell.length_c   1.000
_cell.angle_alpha   90.00
_cell.angle_beta   90.00
_cell.angle_gamma   90.00
#
_symmetry.space_group_name_H-M   'P 1'
#
loop_
_entity.id
_entity.type
_entity.pdbx_description
1 polymer ?
#
loop_
_entity_poly.entity_id
_entity_poly.type
_entity_poly.pdbx_seq_one_letter_code
_entity_poly.pdbx_strand_id
1 'polypeptide(L)'
;MSSTGPSGPTSSLSLSTRLLCYLGPPSALLLIGTTSPKAALLSPLSLVPTAVLCKKWKKRRNASPARHAEIEPLIWTFTLSGTLGLAAAAVVQMGICQAVGAVLLPSEDLRTEFWTEFGRATVSGLTEEQLLRRAELASSWQNWVFNGTLTYVAAGLVEEFLKYIPVMFARRRDAKKKQRRDRAYIDYVLASALGFSVVENIGFIYSACVGGQESWPKLLLTLMERVVVGQLGHLSVACLTALRATRRDYHGDSLGLWGVIGPAVLFHGTYNFALMSVSVMEGNVGWIHPNGLRNTALALGLVSGMIGLAVRKAKQEWRKVQKHEQDRLKDDESRK
;
A
#
# COMPACT_ATOMS: atom_id res chain seq x y z
N MET A 1 14.61 -44.07 36.11
CA MET A 1 14.81 -42.61 36.27
C MET A 1 15.73 -42.13 35.16
N SER A 2 15.17 -41.53 34.11
CA SER A 2 15.93 -40.68 33.19
C SER A 2 15.07 -39.45 32.89
N SER A 3 15.62 -38.29 33.21
CA SER A 3 14.97 -36.98 33.16
C SER A 3 14.49 -36.63 31.75
N THR A 4 13.18 -36.46 31.58
CA THR A 4 12.65 -35.61 30.52
C THR A 4 12.84 -34.16 30.96
N GLY A 5 13.95 -33.56 30.54
CA GLY A 5 14.13 -32.11 30.64
C GLY A 5 13.03 -31.38 29.86
N PRO A 6 12.66 -30.15 30.26
CA PRO A 6 11.61 -29.41 29.57
C PRO A 6 12.08 -29.08 28.16
N SER A 7 11.36 -29.62 27.16
CA SER A 7 11.46 -29.15 25.79
C SER A 7 11.11 -27.67 25.77
N GLY A 8 12.13 -26.80 25.64
CA GLY A 8 11.92 -25.38 25.40
C GLY A 8 11.02 -25.17 24.18
N PRO A 9 10.33 -24.01 24.06
CA PRO A 9 9.40 -23.78 22.97
C PRO A 9 10.18 -23.73 21.65
N THR A 10 10.14 -24.82 20.89
CA THR A 10 10.67 -24.88 19.53
C THR A 10 9.88 -23.87 18.70
N SER A 11 10.50 -22.73 18.39
CA SER A 11 9.87 -21.74 17.52
C SER A 11 9.59 -22.40 16.17
N SER A 12 8.34 -22.44 15.74
CA SER A 12 7.90 -23.02 14.46
C SER A 12 8.40 -22.28 13.20
N LEU A 13 9.26 -21.27 13.38
CA LEU A 13 9.83 -20.45 12.30
C LEU A 13 11.22 -20.96 11.91
N SER A 14 11.51 -20.95 10.61
CA SER A 14 12.86 -21.18 10.10
C SER A 14 13.89 -20.19 10.68
N LEU A 15 15.17 -20.58 10.68
CA LEU A 15 16.27 -19.72 11.13
C LEU A 15 16.32 -18.40 10.36
N SER A 16 16.16 -18.45 9.03
CA SER A 16 16.14 -17.26 8.17
C SER A 16 15.02 -16.29 8.56
N THR A 17 13.82 -16.80 8.84
CA THR A 17 12.69 -15.97 9.26
C THR A 17 12.95 -15.32 10.62
N ARG A 18 13.55 -16.05 11.57
CA ARG A 18 13.94 -15.48 12.88
C ARG A 18 14.98 -14.38 12.73
N LEU A 19 16.04 -14.62 11.96
CA LEU A 19 17.08 -13.64 11.69
C LEU A 19 16.50 -12.38 11.04
N LEU A 20 15.59 -12.54 10.08
CA LEU A 20 14.87 -11.43 9.46
C LEU A 20 14.08 -10.61 10.49
N CYS A 21 13.33 -11.25 11.38
CA CYS A 21 12.55 -10.55 12.40
C CYS A 21 13.42 -9.84 13.45
N TYR A 22 14.56 -10.43 13.83
CA TYR A 22 15.44 -9.87 14.86
C TYR A 22 16.40 -8.80 14.32
N LEU A 23 16.94 -8.99 13.12
CA LEU A 23 17.96 -8.11 12.55
C LEU A 23 17.38 -7.10 11.57
N GLY A 24 16.33 -7.45 10.83
CA GLY A 24 15.76 -6.60 9.77
C GLY A 24 15.37 -5.21 10.26
N PRO A 25 14.45 -5.08 11.25
CA PRO A 25 14.05 -3.76 11.75
C PRO A 25 15.21 -2.97 12.37
N PRO A 26 16.04 -3.52 13.29
CA PRO A 26 17.19 -2.78 13.81
C PRO A 26 18.18 -2.32 12.73
N SER A 27 18.49 -3.18 11.75
CA SER A 27 19.38 -2.81 10.63
C SER A 27 18.80 -1.67 9.79
N ALA A 28 17.50 -1.69 9.51
CA ALA A 28 16.84 -0.60 8.78
C ALA A 28 16.87 0.71 9.58
N LEU A 29 16.59 0.67 10.88
CA LEU A 29 16.63 1.85 11.74
C LEU A 29 18.04 2.42 11.90
N LEU A 30 19.06 1.56 11.99
CA LEU A 30 20.45 1.99 12.02
C LEU A 30 20.84 2.68 10.71
N LEU A 31 20.48 2.11 9.57
CA LEU A 31 20.74 2.71 8.25
C LEU A 31 20.03 4.06 8.08
N ILE A 32 18.77 4.18 8.52
CA ILE A 32 18.08 5.47 8.52
C ILE A 32 18.78 6.43 9.49
N GLY A 33 19.19 5.93 10.65
CA GLY A 33 19.84 6.72 11.70
C GLY A 33 21.17 7.35 11.30
N THR A 34 21.92 6.75 10.36
CA THR A 34 23.16 7.36 9.83
C THR A 34 22.92 8.65 9.06
N THR A 35 21.69 8.89 8.60
CA THR A 35 21.32 10.08 7.80
C THR A 35 20.31 10.97 8.55
N SER A 36 19.42 10.39 9.34
CA SER A 36 18.42 11.11 10.12
C SER A 36 18.00 10.36 11.39
N PRO A 37 18.58 10.70 12.56
CA PRO A 37 18.17 10.13 13.84
C PRO A 37 16.67 10.35 14.15
N LYS A 38 16.13 11.50 13.74
CA LYS A 38 14.70 11.82 13.90
C LYS A 38 13.82 10.88 13.08
N ALA A 39 14.16 10.63 11.81
CA ALA A 39 13.42 9.69 10.98
C ALA A 39 13.53 8.26 11.53
N ALA A 40 14.70 7.86 12.01
CA ALA A 40 14.91 6.55 12.63
C ALA A 40 14.03 6.38 13.88
N LEU A 41 13.90 7.41 14.72
CA LEU A 41 13.05 7.36 15.92
C LEU A 41 11.56 7.22 15.59
N LEU A 42 11.09 7.87 14.52
CA LEU A 42 9.67 7.90 14.14
C LEU A 42 9.24 6.73 13.25
N SER A 43 10.16 6.15 12.48
CA SER A 43 9.91 5.03 11.56
C SER A 43 9.18 3.83 12.19
N PRO A 44 9.45 3.42 13.44
CA PRO A 44 8.71 2.34 14.10
C PRO A 44 7.20 2.56 14.20
N LEU A 45 6.71 3.80 14.16
CA LEU A 45 5.27 4.10 14.20
C LEU A 45 4.53 3.52 12.99
N SER A 46 5.20 3.37 11.84
CA SER A 46 4.63 2.73 10.65
C SER A 46 4.22 1.26 10.89
N LEU A 47 4.81 0.59 11.89
CA LEU A 47 4.50 -0.80 12.22
C LEU A 47 3.30 -0.95 13.16
N VAL A 48 2.76 0.13 13.72
CA VAL A 48 1.66 0.06 14.69
C VAL A 48 0.43 -0.65 14.10
N PRO A 49 -0.06 -0.31 12.90
CA PRO A 49 -1.19 -1.03 12.31
C PRO A 49 -0.88 -2.50 12.02
N THR A 50 0.35 -2.81 11.60
CA THR A 50 0.84 -4.18 11.43
C THR A 50 0.78 -4.97 12.73
N ALA A 51 1.23 -4.41 13.85
CA ALA A 51 1.17 -5.05 15.16
C ALA A 51 -0.27 -5.33 15.60
N VAL A 52 -1.17 -4.37 15.43
CA VAL A 52 -2.61 -4.51 15.76
C VAL A 52 -3.26 -5.60 14.91
N LEU A 53 -3.02 -5.60 13.60
CA LEU A 53 -3.59 -6.60 12.70
C LEU A 53 -2.99 -7.98 12.92
N CYS A 54 -1.69 -8.08 13.21
CA CYS A 54 -1.03 -9.34 13.57
C CYS A 54 -1.65 -9.93 14.84
N LYS A 55 -1.90 -9.12 15.88
CA LYS A 55 -2.59 -9.56 17.11
C LYS A 55 -4.01 -10.07 16.81
N LYS A 56 -4.78 -9.35 15.99
CA LYS A 56 -6.13 -9.76 15.58
C LYS A 56 -6.12 -11.04 14.73
N TRP A 57 -5.16 -11.15 13.81
CA TRP A 57 -4.95 -12.33 12.98
C TRP A 57 -4.62 -13.56 13.83
N LYS A 58 -3.69 -13.47 14.79
CA LYS A 58 -3.35 -14.58 15.72
C LYS A 58 -4.59 -15.12 16.43
N LYS A 59 -5.45 -14.24 16.96
CA LYS A 59 -6.71 -14.64 17.61
C LYS A 59 -7.63 -15.41 16.65
N ARG A 60 -7.82 -14.92 15.43
CA ARG A 60 -8.69 -15.55 14.41
C ARG A 60 -8.13 -16.89 13.90
N ARG A 61 -6.82 -16.93 13.68
CA ARG A 61 -6.08 -18.13 13.25
C ARG A 61 -6.14 -19.24 14.29
N ASN A 62 -6.09 -18.91 15.58
CA ASN A 62 -6.23 -19.91 16.64
C ASN A 62 -7.66 -20.49 16.68
N ALA A 63 -8.67 -19.68 16.39
CA ALA A 63 -10.06 -20.14 16.32
C ALA A 63 -10.37 -20.99 15.07
N SER A 64 -9.70 -20.73 13.94
CA SER A 64 -9.96 -21.45 12.68
C SER A 64 -8.68 -21.75 11.88
N PRO A 65 -7.87 -22.72 12.35
CA PRO A 65 -6.55 -22.99 11.78
C PRO A 65 -6.52 -23.30 10.30
N ALA A 66 -7.50 -24.08 9.85
CA ALA A 66 -7.53 -24.66 8.52
C ALA A 66 -7.98 -23.66 7.44
N ARG A 67 -8.40 -22.44 7.79
CA ARG A 67 -8.88 -21.42 6.84
C ARG A 67 -7.85 -20.33 6.54
N HIS A 68 -6.91 -20.12 7.45
CA HIS A 68 -5.98 -18.99 7.47
C HIS A 68 -4.57 -19.39 7.02
N ALA A 69 -3.78 -18.40 6.63
CA ALA A 69 -2.38 -18.60 6.25
C ALA A 69 -1.51 -19.02 7.46
N GLU A 70 -0.32 -19.52 7.18
CA GLU A 70 0.73 -19.75 8.19
C GLU A 70 1.53 -18.47 8.41
N ILE A 71 2.07 -18.24 9.60
CA ILE A 71 2.78 -16.98 9.93
C ILE A 71 4.03 -16.76 9.09
N GLU A 72 4.83 -17.80 8.84
CA GLU A 72 6.11 -17.65 8.12
C GLU A 72 5.91 -17.15 6.68
N PRO A 73 5.00 -17.71 5.86
CA PRO A 73 4.65 -17.13 4.57
C PRO A 73 4.15 -15.69 4.64
N LEU A 74 3.45 -15.28 5.71
CA LEU A 74 2.98 -13.91 5.87
C LEU A 74 4.14 -12.94 6.15
N ILE A 75 5.11 -13.34 6.97
CA ILE A 75 6.32 -12.55 7.23
C ILE A 75 7.08 -12.32 5.92
N TRP A 76 7.31 -13.38 5.14
CA TRP A 76 7.98 -13.26 3.85
C TRP A 76 7.18 -12.43 2.85
N THR A 77 5.86 -12.59 2.81
CA THR A 77 5.00 -11.77 1.94
C THR A 77 5.10 -10.29 2.30
N PHE A 78 5.02 -9.97 3.59
CA PHE A 78 5.19 -8.60 4.10
C PHE A 78 6.55 -8.03 3.70
N THR A 79 7.64 -8.74 3.99
CA THR A 79 9.00 -8.27 3.70
C THR A 79 9.25 -8.12 2.21
N LEU A 80 8.96 -9.14 1.40
CA LEU A 80 9.24 -9.12 -0.03
C LEU A 80 8.38 -8.08 -0.76
N SER A 81 7.13 -7.89 -0.35
CA SER A 81 6.27 -6.87 -0.96
C SER A 81 6.79 -5.47 -0.63
N GLY A 82 7.16 -5.21 0.63
CA GLY A 82 7.68 -3.92 1.04
C GLY A 82 9.05 -3.57 0.46
N THR A 83 9.94 -4.55 0.27
CA THR A 83 11.29 -4.29 -0.26
C THR A 83 11.34 -4.47 -1.78
N LEU A 84 11.43 -5.71 -2.26
CA LEU A 84 11.59 -6.02 -3.67
C LEU A 84 10.37 -5.61 -4.49
N GLY A 85 9.17 -5.76 -3.93
CA GLY A 85 7.91 -5.34 -4.56
C GLY A 85 7.88 -3.83 -4.79
N LEU A 86 8.16 -3.03 -3.77
CA LEU A 86 8.19 -1.58 -3.90
C LEU A 86 9.34 -1.09 -4.80
N ALA A 87 10.52 -1.71 -4.73
CA ALA A 87 11.63 -1.41 -5.64
C ALA A 87 11.27 -1.70 -7.10
N ALA A 88 10.64 -2.85 -7.37
CA ALA A 88 10.15 -3.20 -8.70
C ALA A 88 9.05 -2.22 -9.16
N ALA A 89 8.13 -1.84 -8.26
CA ALA A 89 7.11 -0.84 -8.55
C ALA A 89 7.76 0.49 -8.95
N ALA A 90 8.72 0.99 -8.18
CA ALA A 90 9.41 2.25 -8.46
C ALA A 90 10.12 2.24 -9.84
N VAL A 91 10.80 1.15 -10.19
CA VAL A 91 11.48 1.02 -11.50
C VAL A 91 10.46 1.05 -12.65
N VAL A 92 9.39 0.26 -12.55
CA VAL A 92 8.35 0.20 -13.60
C VAL A 92 7.61 1.53 -13.70
N GLN A 93 7.27 2.15 -12.56
CA GLN A 93 6.65 3.46 -12.48
C GLN A 93 7.50 4.53 -13.15
N MET A 94 8.81 4.57 -12.83
CA MET A 94 9.74 5.50 -13.44
C MET A 94 9.82 5.30 -14.95
N GLY A 95 9.91 4.05 -15.43
CA GLY A 95 9.91 3.74 -16.86
C GLY A 95 8.66 4.23 -17.58
N ILE A 96 7.47 3.99 -17.00
CA ILE A 96 6.19 4.48 -17.56
C ILE A 96 6.18 6.00 -17.59
N CYS A 97 6.54 6.66 -16.49
CA CYS A 97 6.49 8.10 -16.38
C CYS A 97 7.50 8.78 -17.31
N GLN A 98 8.71 8.22 -17.48
CA GLN A 98 9.70 8.69 -18.45
C GLN A 98 9.19 8.58 -19.89
N ALA A 99 8.59 7.44 -20.26
CA ALA A 99 8.03 7.24 -21.58
C ALA A 99 6.89 8.23 -21.88
N VAL A 100 5.97 8.42 -20.93
CA VAL A 100 4.86 9.37 -21.09
C VAL A 100 5.35 10.81 -21.08
N GLY A 101 6.29 11.16 -20.22
CA GLY A 101 6.93 12.48 -20.21
C GLY A 101 7.61 12.80 -21.55
N ALA A 102 8.29 11.83 -22.16
CA ALA A 102 8.92 12.00 -23.48
C ALA A 102 7.89 12.24 -24.60
N VAL A 103 6.69 11.66 -24.50
CA VAL A 103 5.61 11.85 -25.49
C VAL A 103 4.88 13.18 -25.27
N LEU A 104 4.60 13.55 -24.03
CA LEU A 104 3.83 14.76 -23.70
C LEU A 104 4.64 16.05 -23.77
N LEU A 105 5.96 15.98 -23.54
CA LEU A 105 6.84 17.14 -23.42
C LEU A 105 7.84 17.17 -24.60
N PRO A 106 7.51 17.91 -25.68
CA PRO A 106 8.19 17.78 -26.98
C PRO A 106 9.62 18.32 -26.98
N SER A 107 9.93 19.38 -26.22
CA SER A 107 11.28 19.94 -26.13
C SER A 107 12.05 19.38 -24.93
N GLU A 108 13.37 19.27 -25.08
CA GLU A 108 14.27 18.84 -24.01
C GLU A 108 14.27 19.81 -22.83
N ASP A 109 14.22 21.11 -23.11
CA ASP A 109 14.15 22.16 -22.08
C ASP A 109 12.89 22.02 -21.22
N LEU A 110 11.71 21.86 -21.86
CA LEU A 110 10.45 21.69 -21.14
C LEU A 110 10.44 20.40 -20.32
N ARG A 111 11.04 19.33 -20.84
CA ARG A 111 11.13 18.05 -20.14
C ARG A 111 12.03 18.15 -18.91
N THR A 112 13.17 18.81 -19.05
CA THR A 112 14.11 19.06 -17.95
C THR A 112 13.48 19.94 -16.89
N GLU A 113 12.81 21.02 -17.31
CA GLU A 113 12.05 21.90 -16.43
C GLU A 113 10.97 21.12 -15.67
N PHE A 114 10.14 20.35 -16.38
CA PHE A 114 9.08 19.55 -15.77
C PHE A 114 9.61 18.56 -14.75
N TRP A 115 10.66 17.80 -15.07
CA TRP A 115 11.22 16.82 -14.13
C TRP A 115 11.90 17.47 -12.94
N THR A 116 12.53 18.62 -13.14
CA THR A 116 13.09 19.43 -12.05
C THR A 116 11.98 19.85 -11.11
N GLU A 117 10.88 20.39 -11.64
CA GLU A 117 9.72 20.82 -10.85
C GLU A 117 8.99 19.64 -10.19
N PHE A 118 8.83 18.51 -10.89
CA PHE A 118 8.18 17.30 -10.40
C PHE A 118 8.95 16.65 -9.23
N GLY A 119 10.28 16.74 -9.25
CA GLY A 119 11.15 16.21 -8.20
C GLY A 119 11.29 17.10 -6.96
N ARG A 120 10.74 18.33 -6.97
CA ARG A 120 10.83 19.23 -5.81
C ARG A 120 9.94 18.76 -4.67
N ALA A 121 10.49 18.77 -3.45
CA ALA A 121 9.75 18.47 -2.22
C ALA A 121 9.16 19.71 -1.52
N THR A 122 9.56 20.92 -1.94
CA THR A 122 9.13 22.19 -1.33
C THR A 122 9.21 23.34 -2.35
N VAL A 123 8.41 24.38 -2.12
CA VAL A 123 8.43 25.65 -2.87
C VAL A 123 9.20 26.76 -2.13
N SER A 124 9.74 26.45 -0.95
CA SER A 124 10.53 27.41 -0.17
C SER A 124 11.76 27.87 -0.94
N GLY A 125 12.01 29.18 -0.96
CA GLY A 125 13.16 29.78 -1.63
C GLY A 125 12.98 30.06 -3.13
N LEU A 126 11.80 29.80 -3.70
CA LEU A 126 11.48 30.17 -5.08
C LEU A 126 11.10 31.65 -5.19
N THR A 127 11.49 32.30 -6.29
CA THR A 127 11.06 33.66 -6.63
C THR A 127 9.62 33.68 -7.13
N GLU A 128 8.99 34.85 -7.17
CA GLU A 128 7.63 35.02 -7.70
C GLU A 128 7.52 34.56 -9.16
N GLU A 129 8.50 34.90 -9.99
CA GLU A 129 8.57 34.46 -11.39
C GLU A 129 8.64 32.93 -11.51
N GLN A 130 9.44 32.27 -10.67
CA GLN A 130 9.53 30.81 -10.64
C GLN A 130 8.21 30.16 -10.20
N LEU A 131 7.51 30.76 -9.22
CA LEU A 131 6.21 30.28 -8.76
C LEU A 131 5.13 30.42 -9.84
N LEU A 132 5.11 31.54 -10.57
CA LEU A 132 4.20 31.75 -11.70
C LEU A 132 4.46 30.72 -12.80
N ARG A 133 5.74 30.53 -13.17
CA ARG A 133 6.12 29.54 -14.18
C ARG A 133 5.74 28.12 -13.77
N ARG A 134 5.94 27.76 -12.51
CA ARG A 134 5.52 26.47 -11.95
C ARG A 134 3.99 26.29 -12.02
N ALA A 135 3.22 27.34 -11.73
CA ALA A 135 1.76 27.31 -11.83
C ALA A 135 1.27 27.14 -13.28
N GLU A 136 1.95 27.73 -14.26
CA GLU A 136 1.68 27.48 -15.70
C GLU A 136 1.90 26.00 -16.05
N LEU A 137 3.03 25.42 -15.64
CA LEU A 137 3.29 23.99 -15.86
C LEU A 137 2.26 23.12 -15.15
N ALA A 138 1.89 23.45 -13.91
CA ALA A 138 0.91 22.71 -13.13
C ALA A 138 -0.48 22.72 -13.78
N SER A 139 -0.90 23.87 -14.33
CA SER A 139 -2.21 24.03 -14.99
C SER A 139 -2.27 23.47 -16.41
N SER A 140 -1.11 23.16 -17.01
CA SER A 140 -1.04 22.60 -18.37
C SER A 140 -1.79 21.27 -18.53
N TRP A 141 -2.42 21.05 -19.69
CA TRP A 141 -3.11 19.79 -19.98
C TRP A 141 -2.14 18.60 -19.96
N GLN A 142 -0.86 18.82 -20.32
CA GLN A 142 0.20 17.82 -20.24
C GLN A 142 0.38 17.32 -18.82
N ASN A 143 0.45 18.21 -17.83
CA ASN A 143 0.56 17.83 -16.42
C ASN A 143 -0.67 17.05 -15.94
N TRP A 144 -1.88 17.41 -16.38
CA TRP A 144 -3.09 16.66 -16.04
C TRP A 144 -3.10 15.24 -16.62
N VAL A 145 -2.71 15.08 -17.90
CA VAL A 145 -2.59 13.75 -18.54
C VAL A 145 -1.48 12.93 -17.89
N PHE A 146 -0.35 13.57 -17.59
CA PHE A 146 0.77 12.94 -16.88
C PHE A 146 0.33 12.46 -15.50
N ASN A 147 -0.34 13.30 -14.71
CA ASN A 147 -0.84 12.95 -13.38
C ASN A 147 -1.85 11.80 -13.45
N GLY A 148 -2.77 11.80 -14.43
CA GLY A 148 -3.68 10.67 -14.64
C GLY A 148 -2.96 9.36 -14.94
N THR A 149 -1.91 9.41 -15.77
CA THR A 149 -1.09 8.24 -16.09
C THR A 149 -0.31 7.77 -14.86
N LEU A 150 0.36 8.69 -14.17
CA LEU A 150 1.11 8.43 -12.95
C LEU A 150 0.23 7.74 -11.91
N THR A 151 -0.99 8.21 -11.70
CA THR A 151 -1.82 7.75 -10.59
C THR A 151 -2.56 6.46 -10.92
N TYR A 152 -3.15 6.32 -12.10
CA TYR A 152 -3.94 5.14 -12.46
C TYR A 152 -3.10 4.00 -13.05
N VAL A 153 -2.12 4.32 -13.89
CA VAL A 153 -1.33 3.31 -14.60
C VAL A 153 -0.04 3.01 -13.85
N ALA A 154 0.79 4.02 -13.60
CA ALA A 154 2.08 3.79 -12.97
C ALA A 154 1.88 3.32 -11.51
N ALA A 155 1.17 4.07 -10.67
CA ALA A 155 0.95 3.70 -9.28
C ALA A 155 -0.16 2.64 -9.13
N GLY A 156 -1.40 3.00 -9.49
CA GLY A 156 -2.57 2.17 -9.25
C GLY A 156 -2.46 0.78 -9.87
N LEU A 157 -2.21 0.67 -11.17
CA LEU A 157 -2.16 -0.63 -11.84
C LEU A 157 -0.97 -1.47 -11.40
N VAL A 158 0.25 -0.92 -11.44
CA VAL A 158 1.47 -1.68 -11.13
C VAL A 158 1.42 -2.20 -9.69
N GLU A 159 1.10 -1.33 -8.73
CA GLU A 159 1.14 -1.74 -7.33
C GLU A 159 0.03 -2.71 -6.96
N GLU A 160 -1.20 -2.50 -7.44
CA GLU A 160 -2.29 -3.43 -7.14
C GLU A 160 -2.10 -4.78 -7.82
N PHE A 161 -1.42 -4.81 -8.99
CA PHE A 161 -0.98 -6.05 -9.59
C PHE A 161 0.08 -6.76 -8.74
N LEU A 162 1.09 -6.05 -8.24
CA LEU A 162 2.10 -6.61 -7.35
C LEU A 162 1.50 -7.13 -6.04
N LYS A 163 0.56 -6.39 -5.44
CA LYS A 163 -0.19 -6.82 -4.24
C LYS A 163 -1.10 -8.02 -4.51
N TYR A 164 -1.44 -8.31 -5.76
CA TYR A 164 -2.20 -9.50 -6.15
C TYR A 164 -1.32 -10.76 -6.33
N ILE A 165 0.00 -10.63 -6.53
CA ILE A 165 0.91 -11.78 -6.65
C ILE A 165 0.81 -12.77 -5.47
N PRO A 166 0.74 -12.33 -4.19
CA PRO A 166 0.54 -13.22 -3.06
C PRO A 166 -0.74 -14.05 -3.11
N VAL A 167 -1.81 -13.53 -3.74
CA VAL A 167 -3.03 -14.33 -4.01
C VAL A 167 -2.75 -15.43 -5.02
N MET A 168 -2.01 -15.12 -6.09
CA MET A 168 -1.62 -16.12 -7.08
C MET A 168 -0.75 -17.21 -6.45
N PHE A 169 0.16 -16.83 -5.55
CA PHE A 169 0.96 -17.76 -4.76
C PHE A 169 0.08 -18.64 -3.85
N ALA A 170 -0.84 -18.03 -3.10
CA ALA A 170 -1.78 -18.75 -2.23
C ALA A 170 -2.60 -19.77 -3.02
N ARG A 171 -3.16 -19.36 -4.16
CA ARG A 171 -3.92 -20.21 -5.08
C ARG A 171 -3.13 -21.44 -5.53
N ARG A 172 -1.90 -21.23 -6.00
CA ARG A 172 -1.02 -22.31 -6.46
C ARG A 172 -0.69 -23.27 -5.31
N ARG A 173 -0.43 -22.74 -4.12
CA ARG A 173 -0.15 -23.54 -2.92
C ARG A 173 -1.36 -24.37 -2.49
N ASP A 174 -2.54 -23.78 -2.48
CA ASP A 174 -3.79 -24.44 -2.10
C ASP A 174 -4.14 -25.57 -3.08
N ALA A 175 -3.98 -25.34 -4.38
CA ALA A 175 -4.11 -26.38 -5.40
C ALA A 175 -3.11 -27.53 -5.19
N LYS A 176 -1.81 -27.22 -4.99
CA LYS A 176 -0.76 -28.23 -4.77
C LYS A 176 -1.01 -29.08 -3.52
N LYS A 177 -1.48 -28.46 -2.44
CA LYS A 177 -1.74 -29.12 -1.16
C LYS A 177 -3.14 -29.74 -1.06
N LYS A 178 -3.99 -29.57 -2.08
CA LYS A 178 -5.42 -29.94 -2.05
C LYS A 178 -6.13 -29.39 -0.80
N GLN A 179 -5.79 -28.15 -0.41
CA GLN A 179 -6.32 -27.48 0.77
C GLN A 179 -7.22 -26.32 0.36
N ARG A 180 -8.31 -26.10 1.10
CA ARG A 180 -9.22 -24.97 0.90
C ARG A 180 -9.03 -23.95 2.02
N ARG A 181 -8.28 -22.89 1.76
CA ARG A 181 -7.95 -21.83 2.74
C ARG A 181 -8.49 -20.49 2.26
N ASP A 182 -9.81 -20.37 2.24
CA ASP A 182 -10.51 -19.21 1.71
C ASP A 182 -10.17 -17.88 2.39
N ARG A 183 -9.79 -17.90 3.68
CA ARG A 183 -9.31 -16.71 4.41
C ARG A 183 -7.83 -16.41 4.19
N ALA A 184 -7.02 -17.36 3.71
CA ALA A 184 -5.60 -17.13 3.48
C ALA A 184 -5.35 -16.07 2.40
N TYR A 185 -6.20 -15.94 1.39
CA TYR A 185 -6.09 -14.88 0.39
C TYR A 185 -6.06 -13.49 1.03
N ILE A 186 -6.96 -13.27 1.99
CA ILE A 186 -7.06 -12.02 2.76
C ILE A 186 -5.83 -11.85 3.65
N ASP A 187 -5.35 -12.90 4.29
CA ASP A 187 -4.14 -12.81 5.11
C ASP A 187 -2.93 -12.38 4.25
N TYR A 188 -2.76 -12.97 3.06
CA TYR A 188 -1.64 -12.69 2.15
C TYR A 188 -1.68 -11.26 1.58
N VAL A 189 -2.81 -10.79 1.05
CA VAL A 189 -2.89 -9.41 0.54
C VAL A 189 -2.78 -8.37 1.64
N LEU A 190 -3.31 -8.63 2.85
CA LEU A 190 -3.11 -7.69 3.96
C LEU A 190 -1.65 -7.65 4.37
N ALA A 191 -0.95 -8.79 4.43
CA ALA A 191 0.49 -8.80 4.66
C ALA A 191 1.26 -8.02 3.58
N SER A 192 0.90 -8.21 2.31
CA SER A 192 1.51 -7.48 1.18
C SER A 192 1.28 -5.98 1.25
N ALA A 193 0.03 -5.56 1.47
CA ALA A 193 -0.36 -4.16 1.60
C ALA A 193 0.29 -3.47 2.81
N LEU A 194 0.41 -4.18 3.94
CA LEU A 194 1.14 -3.69 5.10
C LEU A 194 2.63 -3.54 4.79
N GLY A 195 3.22 -4.48 4.05
CA GLY A 195 4.62 -4.40 3.63
C GLY A 195 4.90 -3.17 2.78
N PHE A 196 4.12 -2.96 1.72
CA PHE A 196 4.15 -1.75 0.88
C PHE A 196 4.04 -0.49 1.73
N SER A 197 2.94 -0.38 2.49
CA SER A 197 2.64 0.83 3.24
C SER A 197 3.68 1.13 4.33
N VAL A 198 4.27 0.12 4.98
CA VAL A 198 5.33 0.34 5.97
C VAL A 198 6.56 0.99 5.34
N VAL A 199 7.05 0.45 4.23
CA VAL A 199 8.25 0.99 3.57
C VAL A 199 7.97 2.35 2.95
N GLU A 200 6.81 2.55 2.33
CA GLU A 200 6.40 3.87 1.84
C GLU A 200 6.30 4.90 2.96
N ASN A 201 5.66 4.55 4.08
CA ASN A 201 5.52 5.43 5.24
C ASN A 201 6.88 5.80 5.82
N ILE A 202 7.84 4.87 5.87
CA ILE A 202 9.23 5.16 6.25
C ILE A 202 9.85 6.18 5.29
N GLY A 203 9.66 6.00 3.97
CA GLY A 203 10.11 6.97 2.96
C GLY A 203 9.52 8.37 3.17
N PHE A 204 8.22 8.48 3.44
CA PHE A 204 7.58 9.77 3.73
C PHE A 204 8.05 10.40 5.03
N ILE A 205 8.21 9.61 6.10
CA ILE A 205 8.78 10.07 7.38
C ILE A 205 10.20 10.59 7.16
N TYR A 206 10.99 9.85 6.39
CA TYR A 206 12.36 10.23 6.05
C TYR A 206 12.41 11.55 5.28
N SER A 207 11.63 11.69 4.21
CA SER A 207 11.55 12.92 3.42
C SER A 207 11.09 14.12 4.24
N ALA A 208 10.11 13.95 5.13
CA ALA A 208 9.65 15.02 6.02
C ALA A 208 10.71 15.43 7.07
N CYS A 209 11.59 14.50 7.47
CA CYS A 209 12.65 14.78 8.44
C CYS A 209 13.94 15.34 7.82
N VAL A 210 14.35 14.85 6.65
CA VAL A 210 15.60 15.25 5.97
C VAL A 210 15.40 16.43 5.02
N GLY A 211 14.21 16.54 4.40
CA GLY A 211 13.86 17.65 3.50
C GLY A 211 13.81 19.04 4.16
N GLY A 212 14.01 19.12 5.47
CA GLY A 212 14.29 20.37 6.19
C GLY A 212 13.05 21.17 6.61
N GLN A 213 12.92 21.39 7.92
CA GLN A 213 12.07 22.42 8.57
C GLN A 213 10.57 22.19 8.72
N GLU A 214 10.02 20.98 8.49
CA GLU A 214 8.62 20.76 8.88
C GLU A 214 8.46 20.90 10.40
N SER A 215 7.55 21.80 10.80
CA SER A 215 7.18 21.99 12.19
C SER A 215 6.61 20.69 12.77
N TRP A 216 6.76 20.48 14.09
CA TRP A 216 6.21 19.29 14.75
C TRP A 216 4.72 19.03 14.44
N PRO A 217 3.84 20.05 14.38
CA PRO A 217 2.45 19.85 13.95
C PRO A 217 2.32 19.30 12.53
N LYS A 218 3.12 19.81 11.57
CA LYS A 218 3.08 19.33 10.18
C LYS A 218 3.60 17.89 10.08
N LEU A 219 4.65 17.56 10.83
CA LEU A 219 5.17 16.20 10.89
C LEU A 219 4.15 15.22 11.51
N LEU A 220 3.43 15.65 12.56
CA LEU A 220 2.36 14.85 13.16
C LEU A 220 1.19 14.63 12.20
N LEU A 221 0.84 15.65 11.41
CA LEU A 221 -0.14 15.54 10.34
C LEU A 221 0.32 14.53 9.28
N THR A 222 1.56 14.63 8.79
CA THR A 222 2.16 13.67 7.86
C THR A 222 2.11 12.24 8.42
N LEU A 223 2.42 12.05 9.70
CA LEU A 223 2.32 10.75 10.36
C LEU A 223 0.87 10.23 10.38
N MET A 224 -0.11 11.07 10.71
CA MET A 224 -1.53 10.69 10.68
C MET A 224 -1.98 10.32 9.27
N GLU A 225 -1.68 11.15 8.29
CA GLU A 225 -2.06 10.94 6.90
C GLU A 225 -1.45 9.66 6.33
N ARG A 226 -0.22 9.32 6.69
CA ARG A 226 0.49 8.16 6.14
C ARG A 226 0.20 6.87 6.92
N VAL A 227 0.37 6.90 8.24
CA VAL A 227 0.24 5.71 9.11
C VAL A 227 -1.21 5.32 9.33
N VAL A 228 -2.14 6.28 9.37
CA VAL A 228 -3.57 5.97 9.56
C VAL A 228 -4.28 5.98 8.22
N VAL A 229 -4.33 7.13 7.56
CA VAL A 229 -5.22 7.31 6.41
C VAL A 229 -4.72 6.52 5.20
N GLY A 230 -3.46 6.68 4.81
CA GLY A 230 -2.84 5.99 3.69
C GLY A 230 -2.85 4.47 3.88
N GLN A 231 -2.43 4.00 5.06
CA GLN A 231 -2.43 2.57 5.35
C GLN A 231 -3.84 1.95 5.34
N LEU A 232 -4.86 2.65 5.86
CA LEU A 232 -6.26 2.22 5.72
C LEU A 232 -6.69 2.17 4.25
N GLY A 233 -6.23 3.11 3.43
CA GLY A 233 -6.38 3.10 1.98
C GLY A 233 -5.86 1.80 1.37
N HIS A 234 -4.57 1.51 1.52
CA HIS A 234 -3.94 0.28 1.00
C HIS A 234 -4.67 -0.98 1.47
N LEU A 235 -4.99 -1.07 2.75
CA LEU A 235 -5.68 -2.23 3.32
C LEU A 235 -7.08 -2.42 2.73
N SER A 236 -7.82 -1.32 2.54
CA SER A 236 -9.20 -1.38 2.03
C SER A 236 -9.25 -1.88 0.57
N VAL A 237 -8.37 -1.37 -0.29
CA VAL A 237 -8.31 -1.78 -1.70
C VAL A 237 -7.71 -3.17 -1.87
N ALA A 238 -6.69 -3.53 -1.09
CA ALA A 238 -6.12 -4.88 -1.10
C ALA A 238 -7.12 -5.94 -0.60
N CYS A 239 -7.92 -5.62 0.43
CA CYS A 239 -9.00 -6.47 0.90
C CYS A 239 -10.07 -6.67 -0.18
N LEU A 240 -10.40 -5.63 -0.96
CA LEU A 240 -11.33 -5.73 -2.07
C LEU A 240 -10.83 -6.72 -3.13
N THR A 241 -9.55 -6.65 -3.50
CA THR A 241 -8.90 -7.62 -4.40
C THR A 241 -9.01 -9.05 -3.87
N ALA A 242 -8.72 -9.25 -2.57
CA ALA A 242 -8.79 -10.56 -1.92
C ALA A 242 -10.18 -11.18 -2.00
N LEU A 243 -11.21 -10.41 -1.64
CA LEU A 243 -12.58 -10.91 -1.54
C LEU A 243 -13.13 -11.30 -2.91
N ARG A 244 -12.80 -10.52 -3.93
CA ARG A 244 -13.20 -10.81 -5.31
C ARG A 244 -12.43 -12.01 -5.86
N ALA A 245 -11.16 -12.16 -5.51
CA ALA A 245 -10.40 -13.37 -5.83
C ALA A 245 -10.96 -14.61 -5.11
N THR A 246 -11.37 -14.50 -3.84
CA THR A 246 -12.01 -15.58 -3.09
C THR A 246 -13.32 -15.98 -3.75
N ARG A 247 -14.17 -15.03 -4.12
CA ARG A 247 -15.41 -15.28 -4.87
C ARG A 247 -15.15 -16.06 -6.17
N ARG A 248 -14.17 -15.61 -6.96
CA ARG A 248 -13.79 -16.28 -8.21
C ARG A 248 -13.29 -17.71 -7.97
N ASP A 249 -12.28 -17.87 -7.12
CA ASP A 249 -11.53 -19.13 -7.02
C ASP A 249 -12.22 -20.17 -6.13
N TYR A 250 -12.99 -19.73 -5.14
CA TYR A 250 -13.59 -20.62 -4.14
C TYR A 250 -15.11 -20.77 -4.26
N HIS A 251 -15.79 -19.81 -4.90
CA HIS A 251 -17.25 -19.79 -5.02
C HIS A 251 -17.75 -19.84 -6.47
N GLY A 252 -16.84 -19.88 -7.46
CA GLY A 252 -17.19 -20.12 -8.86
C GLY A 252 -17.72 -18.89 -9.61
N ASP A 253 -17.59 -17.69 -9.04
CA ASP A 253 -18.01 -16.48 -9.73
C ASP A 253 -17.15 -16.22 -10.98
N SER A 254 -17.80 -15.94 -12.11
CA SER A 254 -17.13 -15.65 -13.38
C SER A 254 -16.54 -14.23 -13.40
N LEU A 255 -15.46 -14.03 -12.64
CA LEU A 255 -14.70 -12.78 -12.59
C LEU A 255 -13.35 -12.95 -13.33
N GLY A 256 -13.15 -12.21 -14.41
CA GLY A 256 -11.82 -12.09 -15.04
C GLY A 256 -10.80 -11.38 -14.13
N LEU A 257 -9.54 -11.25 -14.60
CA LEU A 257 -8.49 -10.54 -13.84
C LEU A 257 -8.92 -9.10 -13.50
N TRP A 258 -9.43 -8.34 -14.47
CA TRP A 258 -9.96 -7.00 -14.25
C TRP A 258 -11.19 -6.97 -13.33
N GLY A 259 -11.99 -8.04 -13.37
CA GLY A 259 -13.04 -8.25 -12.40
C GLY A 259 -12.54 -8.43 -10.97
N VAL A 260 -11.27 -8.75 -10.75
CA VAL A 260 -10.65 -8.90 -9.42
C VAL A 260 -9.89 -7.63 -9.01
N ILE A 261 -8.93 -7.18 -9.82
CA ILE A 261 -8.02 -6.07 -9.45
C ILE A 261 -8.54 -4.70 -9.88
N GLY A 262 -9.38 -4.62 -10.91
CA GLY A 262 -9.81 -3.36 -11.52
C GLY A 262 -10.41 -2.35 -10.54
N PRO A 263 -11.32 -2.76 -9.63
CA PRO A 263 -11.83 -1.86 -8.60
C PRO A 263 -10.73 -1.30 -7.68
N ALA A 264 -9.75 -2.12 -7.28
CA ALA A 264 -8.64 -1.67 -6.45
C ALA A 264 -7.76 -0.66 -7.18
N VAL A 265 -7.43 -0.92 -8.46
CA VAL A 265 -6.70 0.01 -9.34
C VAL A 265 -7.43 1.35 -9.45
N LEU A 266 -8.75 1.32 -9.67
CA LEU A 266 -9.55 2.54 -9.77
C LEU A 266 -9.56 3.34 -8.46
N PHE A 267 -9.83 2.68 -7.32
CA PHE A 267 -9.84 3.36 -6.02
C PHE A 267 -8.48 3.95 -5.66
N HIS A 268 -7.40 3.17 -5.85
CA HIS A 268 -6.05 3.62 -5.57
C HIS A 268 -5.64 4.77 -6.51
N GLY A 269 -5.82 4.62 -7.81
CA GLY A 269 -5.51 5.68 -8.77
C GLY A 269 -6.31 6.96 -8.54
N THR A 270 -7.59 6.84 -8.17
CA THR A 270 -8.44 8.01 -7.85
C THR A 270 -8.00 8.71 -6.58
N TYR A 271 -7.56 7.95 -5.56
CA TYR A 271 -6.98 8.50 -4.34
C TYR A 271 -5.73 9.35 -4.66
N ASN A 272 -4.79 8.78 -5.42
CA ASN A 272 -3.56 9.50 -5.80
C ASN A 272 -3.88 10.70 -6.71
N PHE A 273 -4.80 10.54 -7.66
CA PHE A 273 -5.20 11.61 -8.56
C PHE A 273 -5.84 12.79 -7.83
N ALA A 274 -6.68 12.52 -6.82
CA ALA A 274 -7.28 13.57 -5.99
C ALA A 274 -6.19 14.36 -5.23
N LEU A 275 -5.21 13.67 -4.66
CA LEU A 275 -4.07 14.31 -3.98
C LEU A 275 -3.25 15.17 -4.95
N MET A 276 -2.89 14.63 -6.12
CA MET A 276 -2.17 15.38 -7.15
C MET A 276 -2.97 16.59 -7.64
N SER A 277 -4.28 16.46 -7.79
CA SER A 277 -5.18 17.56 -8.21
C SER A 277 -5.16 18.70 -7.20
N VAL A 278 -5.23 18.41 -5.89
CA VAL A 278 -5.13 19.44 -4.85
C VAL A 278 -3.76 20.11 -4.86
N SER A 279 -2.68 19.35 -5.08
CA SER A 279 -1.34 19.93 -5.22
C SER A 279 -1.25 20.86 -6.43
N VAL A 280 -1.83 20.46 -7.58
CA VAL A 280 -1.93 21.28 -8.79
C VAL A 280 -2.75 22.56 -8.57
N MET A 281 -3.82 22.50 -7.76
CA MET A 281 -4.59 23.70 -7.38
C MET A 281 -3.77 24.72 -6.57
N GLU A 282 -2.65 24.31 -5.97
CA GLU A 282 -1.66 25.20 -5.35
C GLU A 282 -0.52 25.60 -6.30
N GLY A 283 -0.67 25.32 -7.60
CA GLY A 283 0.35 25.61 -8.60
C GLY A 283 1.54 24.66 -8.58
N ASN A 284 1.40 23.46 -8.01
CA ASN A 284 2.49 22.49 -7.91
C ASN A 284 2.52 21.47 -9.06
N VAL A 285 3.72 21.20 -9.55
CA VAL A 285 4.05 20.04 -10.38
C VAL A 285 4.61 18.96 -9.45
N GLY A 286 4.11 17.73 -9.53
CA GLY A 286 4.46 16.69 -8.56
C GLY A 286 3.68 16.83 -7.24
N TRP A 287 4.02 15.98 -6.26
CA TRP A 287 3.38 16.02 -4.94
C TRP A 287 4.14 16.94 -4.00
N ILE A 288 3.53 18.08 -3.68
CA ILE A 288 3.89 18.90 -2.52
C ILE A 288 2.67 18.95 -1.60
N HIS A 289 2.90 18.68 -0.30
CA HIS A 289 1.84 18.68 0.69
C HIS A 289 1.21 20.08 0.79
N PRO A 290 -0.12 20.22 0.69
CA PRO A 290 -0.81 21.50 0.78
C PRO A 290 -0.51 22.24 2.10
N ASN A 291 -0.25 23.54 2.03
CA ASN A 291 0.01 24.35 3.22
C ASN A 291 -1.22 25.15 3.69
N GLY A 292 -2.18 25.40 2.79
CA GLY A 292 -3.39 26.16 3.10
C GLY A 292 -4.48 25.29 3.76
N LEU A 293 -5.08 25.78 4.85
CA LEU A 293 -6.15 25.09 5.59
C LEU A 293 -7.26 24.55 4.67
N ARG A 294 -7.70 25.37 3.70
CA ARG A 294 -8.74 25.01 2.73
C ARG A 294 -8.36 23.77 1.90
N ASN A 295 -7.16 23.76 1.34
CA ASN A 295 -6.70 22.70 0.45
C ASN A 295 -6.33 21.44 1.23
N THR A 296 -5.73 21.58 2.41
CA THR A 296 -5.52 20.46 3.33
C THR A 296 -6.85 19.82 3.73
N ALA A 297 -7.86 20.61 4.11
CA ALA A 297 -9.19 20.10 4.45
C ALA A 297 -9.87 19.42 3.24
N LEU A 298 -9.74 19.99 2.04
CA LEU A 298 -10.25 19.39 0.80
C LEU A 298 -9.58 18.05 0.51
N ALA A 299 -8.25 17.98 0.57
CA ALA A 299 -7.48 16.75 0.37
C ALA A 299 -7.91 15.67 1.36
N LEU A 300 -7.96 15.99 2.66
CA LEU A 300 -8.39 15.07 3.71
C LEU A 300 -9.84 14.60 3.51
N GLY A 301 -10.75 15.49 3.11
CA GLY A 301 -12.15 15.17 2.83
C GLY A 301 -12.30 14.21 1.65
N LEU A 302 -11.65 14.51 0.52
CA LEU A 302 -11.65 13.66 -0.68
C LEU A 302 -11.07 12.28 -0.37
N VAL A 303 -9.89 12.24 0.26
CA VAL A 303 -9.21 11.01 0.64
C VAL A 303 -10.07 10.17 1.58
N SER A 304 -10.59 10.77 2.66
CA SER A 304 -11.38 10.04 3.65
C SER A 304 -12.69 9.53 3.05
N GLY A 305 -13.32 10.30 2.17
CA GLY A 305 -14.50 9.88 1.41
C GLY A 305 -14.21 8.67 0.53
N MET A 306 -13.10 8.69 -0.22
CA MET A 306 -12.69 7.57 -1.08
C MET A 306 -12.37 6.31 -0.28
N ILE A 307 -11.69 6.44 0.86
CA ILE A 307 -11.44 5.30 1.78
C ILE A 307 -12.76 4.76 2.32
N GLY A 308 -13.69 5.63 2.73
CA GLY A 308 -15.02 5.23 3.18
C GLY A 308 -15.79 4.45 2.12
N LEU A 309 -15.70 4.87 0.85
CA LEU A 309 -16.29 4.15 -0.28
C LEU A 309 -15.61 2.80 -0.52
N ALA A 310 -14.28 2.72 -0.49
CA ALA A 310 -13.53 1.48 -0.64
C ALA A 310 -13.87 0.48 0.48
N VAL A 311 -13.93 0.93 1.74
CA VAL A 311 -14.35 0.12 2.89
C VAL A 311 -15.80 -0.35 2.74
N ARG A 312 -16.71 0.53 2.30
CA ARG A 312 -18.10 0.14 2.01
C ARG A 312 -18.16 -0.95 0.93
N LYS A 313 -17.38 -0.82 -0.14
CA LYS A 313 -17.29 -1.84 -1.21
C LYS A 313 -16.70 -3.15 -0.69
N ALA A 314 -15.61 -3.10 0.08
CA ALA A 314 -15.04 -4.30 0.71
C ALA A 314 -16.06 -4.99 1.63
N LYS A 315 -16.85 -4.23 2.40
CA LYS A 315 -17.94 -4.78 3.23
C LYS A 315 -19.05 -5.43 2.41
N GLN A 316 -19.40 -4.86 1.25
CA GLN A 316 -20.37 -5.46 0.33
C GLN A 316 -19.84 -6.78 -0.25
N GLU A 317 -18.58 -6.83 -0.66
CA GLU A 317 -17.94 -8.06 -1.15
C GLU A 317 -17.82 -9.12 -0.05
N TRP A 318 -17.50 -8.71 1.18
CA TRP A 318 -17.45 -9.60 2.33
C TRP A 318 -18.80 -10.28 2.60
N ARG A 319 -19.91 -9.53 2.53
CA ARG A 319 -21.26 -10.08 2.68
C ARG A 319 -21.58 -11.14 1.63
N LYS A 320 -21.14 -10.95 0.39
CA LYS A 320 -21.32 -11.95 -0.69
C LYS A 320 -20.55 -13.24 -0.37
N VAL A 321 -19.30 -13.13 0.07
CA VAL A 321 -18.50 -14.28 0.53
C VAL A 321 -19.21 -15.01 1.67
N GLN A 322 -19.71 -14.29 2.68
CA GLN A 322 -20.46 -14.90 3.79
C GLN A 322 -21.73 -15.61 3.33
N LYS A 323 -22.46 -15.04 2.37
CA LYS A 323 -23.66 -15.68 1.80
C LYS A 323 -23.31 -17.02 1.16
N HIS A 324 -22.27 -17.09 0.33
CA HIS A 324 -21.85 -18.36 -0.27
C HIS A 324 -21.37 -19.39 0.77
N GLU A 325 -20.77 -18.95 1.87
CA GLU A 325 -20.42 -19.85 2.98
C GLU A 325 -21.67 -20.43 3.65
N GLN A 326 -22.69 -19.60 3.88
CA GLN A 326 -23.96 -20.04 4.48
C GLN A 326 -24.74 -20.99 3.56
N ASP A 327 -24.85 -20.66 2.27
CA ASP A 327 -25.58 -21.47 1.31
C ASP A 327 -24.95 -22.87 1.20
N ARG A 328 -23.62 -22.96 1.20
CA ARG A 328 -22.91 -24.25 1.21
C ARG A 328 -23.17 -25.08 2.46
N LEU A 329 -23.19 -24.46 3.64
CA LEU A 329 -23.44 -25.18 4.88
C LEU A 329 -24.85 -25.80 4.89
N LYS A 330 -25.84 -25.09 4.33
CA LYS A 330 -27.20 -25.61 4.16
C LYS A 330 -27.24 -26.78 3.17
N ASP A 331 -26.55 -26.67 2.05
CA ASP A 331 -26.45 -27.76 1.07
C ASP A 331 -25.82 -29.01 1.69
N ASP A 332 -24.74 -28.85 2.45
CA ASP A 332 -24.05 -29.95 3.14
C ASP A 332 -24.93 -30.59 4.24
N GLU A 333 -25.77 -29.82 4.92
CA GLU A 333 -26.76 -30.33 5.90
C GLU A 333 -27.89 -31.09 5.21
N SER A 334 -28.41 -30.60 4.08
CA SER A 334 -29.47 -31.27 3.32
C SER A 334 -29.07 -32.60 2.67
N ARG A 335 -27.77 -32.88 2.59
CA ARG A 335 -27.20 -34.11 2.00
C ARG A 335 -26.82 -35.16 3.04
N LYS A 336 -26.97 -34.87 4.33
CA LYS A 336 -26.75 -35.80 5.44
C LYS A 336 -28.06 -36.42 5.89
#